data_AF-A0A0M4FTZ1-F1
#
_entry.id   AF-A0A0M4FTZ1-F1
#
_cell.length_a   1.000
_cell.length_b   1.000
_cell.length_c   1.000
_cell.angle_alpha   90.00
_cell.angle_beta   90.00
_cell.angle_gamma   90.00
#
_symmetry.space_group_name_H-M   'P 1'
#
loop_
_entity.id
_entity.type
_entity.pdbx_description
1 polymer ?
#
loop_
_entity_poly.entity_id
_entity_poly.type
_entity_poly.pdbx_seq_one_letter_code
_entity_poly.pdbx_strand_id
1 'polypeptide(L)' 'MGTLQEELEKYQMANRQKPVKKREVSKKRDENLSERDLRDLMGVDRQILSRKRGGAYRVK' A
#
# COMPACT_ATOMS: atom_id res chain seq x y z
N MET A 1 54.33 14.01 -9.64
CA MET A 1 53.63 13.88 -8.35
C MET A 1 52.31 14.60 -8.50
N GLY A 2 51.19 13.90 -8.33
CA GLY A 2 49.87 14.54 -8.45
C GLY A 2 49.63 15.51 -7.30
N THR A 3 48.86 16.56 -7.55
CA THR A 3 48.50 17.53 -6.49
C THR A 3 47.37 16.96 -5.62
N LEU A 4 47.25 17.44 -4.37
CA LEU A 4 46.18 17.03 -3.45
C LEU A 4 44.77 17.23 -4.05
N GLN A 5 44.62 18.25 -4.90
CA GLN A 5 43.37 18.55 -5.60
C GLN A 5 43.01 17.47 -6.62
N GLU A 6 43.99 16.97 -7.37
CA GLU A 6 43.78 15.90 -8.35
C GLU A 6 43.33 14.58 -7.69
N GLU A 7 43.87 14.28 -6.50
CA GLU A 7 43.46 13.10 -5.73
C GLU A 7 42.03 13.24 -5.18
N LEU A 8 41.67 14.44 -4.71
CA LEU A 8 40.32 14.77 -4.26
C LEU A 8 39.28 14.65 -5.38
N GLU A 9 39.58 15.17 -6.57
CA GLU A 9 38.69 15.08 -7.73
C GLU A 9 38.50 13.62 -8.17
N LYS A 10 39.58 12.84 -8.18
CA LYS A 10 39.50 11.38 -8.45
C LYS A 10 38.59 10.68 -7.46
N TYR A 11 38.71 10.99 -6.17
CA TYR A 11 37.88 10.39 -5.13
C TYR A 11 36.41 10.76 -5.28
N GLN A 12 36.10 12.02 -5.59
CA GLN A 12 34.73 12.47 -5.80
C GLN A 12 34.09 11.86 -7.06
N MET A 13 34.86 11.70 -8.13
CA MET A 13 34.39 11.04 -9.35
C MET A 13 34.15 9.54 -9.14
N ALA A 14 35.05 8.86 -8.42
CA ALA A 14 34.94 7.43 -8.13
C ALA A 14 33.76 7.13 -7.19
N ASN A 15 33.47 8.01 -6.22
CA ASN A 15 32.42 7.82 -5.22
C ASN A 15 31.14 8.60 -5.51
N ARG A 16 30.99 9.13 -6.73
CA ARG A 16 29.79 9.86 -7.12
C ARG A 16 28.60 8.90 -7.06
N GLN A 17 27.75 9.10 -6.05
CA GLN A 17 26.55 8.27 -5.88
C GLN A 17 25.66 8.42 -7.10
N LYS A 18 25.33 7.29 -7.74
CA LYS A 18 24.39 7.27 -8.86
C LYS A 18 23.02 7.76 -8.35
N PRO A 19 22.32 8.63 -9.09
CA PRO A 19 21.01 9.10 -8.67
C PRO A 19 20.08 7.88 -8.56
N VAL A 20 19.57 7.64 -7.35
CA VAL A 20 18.55 6.62 -7.12
C VAL A 20 17.31 7.05 -7.90
N LYS A 21 16.96 6.29 -8.94
CA LYS A 21 15.70 6.49 -9.65
C LYS A 21 14.56 6.29 -8.64
N LYS A 22 13.93 7.39 -8.23
CA LYS A 22 12.71 7.34 -7.41
C LYS A 22 11.68 6.56 -8.23
N ARG A 23 11.24 5.41 -7.73
CA ARG A 23 10.08 4.71 -8.32
C ARG A 23 8.89 5.66 -8.19
N GLU A 24 8.19 5.88 -9.29
CA GLU A 24 6.92 6.58 -9.24
C GLU A 24 5.98 5.78 -8.34
N VAL A 25 5.66 6.35 -7.18
CA VAL A 25 4.64 5.80 -6.31
C VAL A 25 3.33 6.03 -7.05
N SER A 26 2.68 4.95 -7.52
CA SER A 26 1.36 5.07 -8.11
C SER A 26 0.45 5.74 -7.08
N LYS A 27 -0.20 6.84 -7.47
CA LYS A 27 -1.18 7.50 -6.62
C LYS A 27 -2.28 6.48 -6.33
N LYS A 28 -2.44 6.11 -5.05
CA LYS A 28 -3.58 5.31 -4.62
C LYS A 28 -4.83 6.08 -5.02
N ARG A 29 -5.76 5.41 -5.70
CA ARG A 29 -7.06 6.00 -6.02
C ARG A 29 -7.78 6.22 -4.70
N ASP A 30 -8.43 7.37 -4.55
CA ASP A 30 -9.32 7.61 -3.43
C ASP A 30 -10.52 6.66 -3.61
N GLU A 31 -10.60 5.65 -2.75
CA GLU A 31 -11.71 4.69 -2.70
C GLU A 31 -12.91 5.38 -2.02
N ASN A 32 -13.55 6.29 -2.75
CA ASN A 32 -14.79 6.93 -2.30
C ASN A 32 -15.94 5.93 -2.42
N LEU A 33 -16.11 5.10 -1.40
CA LEU A 33 -17.26 4.22 -1.26
C LEU A 33 -18.49 5.05 -0.87
N SER A 34 -19.63 4.78 -1.50
CA SER A 34 -20.90 5.36 -1.07
C SER A 34 -21.32 4.78 0.29
N GLU A 35 -22.26 5.45 0.98
CA GLU A 35 -22.80 4.91 2.24
C GLU A 35 -23.39 3.50 2.06
N ARG A 36 -24.01 3.24 0.90
CA ARG A 36 -24.52 1.91 0.55
C ARG A 36 -23.38 0.89 0.45
N ASP A 37 -22.29 1.24 -0.24
CA ASP A 37 -21.14 0.35 -0.39
C ASP A 37 -20.50 0.05 0.97
N LEU A 38 -20.43 1.04 1.86
CA LEU A 38 -19.95 0.85 3.23
C LEU A 38 -20.87 -0.08 4.03
N ARG A 39 -22.19 0.05 3.90
CA ARG A 39 -23.15 -0.84 4.58
C ARG A 39 -23.06 -2.27 4.08
N ASP A 40 -22.94 -2.46 2.77
CA ASP A 40 -22.76 -3.78 2.15
C ASP A 40 -21.43 -4.41 2.57
N LEU A 41 -20.35 -3.63 2.57
CA LEU A 41 -19.01 -4.06 2.99
C LEU A 41 -18.97 -4.46 4.47
N MET A 42 -19.54 -3.62 5.33
CA MET A 42 -19.66 -3.90 6.77
C MET A 42 -20.69 -5.00 7.08
N GLY A 43 -21.46 -5.43 6.07
CA GLY A 43 -22.48 -6.46 6.23
C GLY A 43 -23.63 -6.03 7.12
N VAL A 44 -23.90 -4.72 7.21
CA VAL A 44 -24.97 -4.14 8.03
C VAL A 44 -26.32 -4.74 7.65
N ASP A 45 -26.54 -4.92 6.34
CA ASP A 45 -27.79 -5.42 5.79
C ASP A 45 -27.77 -6.95 5.54
N ARG A 46 -26.75 -7.67 6.05
CA ARG A 46 -26.68 -9.13 5.89
C ARG A 46 -27.69 -9.83 6.81
N GLN A 47 -28.39 -10.80 6.23
CA GLN A 47 -29.33 -11.64 6.97
C GLN A 47 -28.60 -12.48 8.03
N ILE A 48 -29.04 -12.37 9.29
CA ILE A 48 -28.52 -13.20 10.38
C ILE A 48 -29.29 -14.52 10.38
N LEU A 49 -28.58 -15.61 10.05
CA LEU A 49 -29.12 -16.96 10.10
C LEU A 49 -28.69 -17.66 11.38
N SER A 50 -29.65 -18.25 12.10
CA SER A 50 -29.40 -19.08 13.28
C SER A 50 -29.97 -20.48 13.08
N ARG A 51 -29.35 -21.47 13.72
CA ARG A 51 -29.86 -22.85 13.75
C ARG A 51 -29.87 -23.39 15.16
N LYS A 52 -30.90 -24.19 15.48
CA LYS A 52 -30.92 -25.02 16.70
C LYS A 52 -30.27 -26.38 16.40
N ARG A 53 -29.90 -27.13 17.43
CA ARG A 53 -29.25 -28.45 17.29
C ARG A 53 -30.12 -29.38 16.43
N GLY A 54 -29.56 -29.86 15.32
CA GLY A 54 -30.23 -30.79 14.40
C GLY A 54 -31.25 -30.17 13.42
N GLY A 55 -31.42 -28.84 13.40
CA GLY A 55 -32.40 -28.17 12.53
C GLY A 55 -31.79 -27.40 11.35
N ALA A 56 -32.63 -27.05 10.38
CA ALA A 56 -32.27 -26.15 9.29
C ALA A 56 -31.99 -24.72 9.79
N TYR A 57 -31.17 -23.98 9.04
CA TYR A 57 -30.95 -22.56 9.27
C TYR A 57 -32.25 -21.78 9.05
N ARG A 58 -32.53 -20.87 9.98
CA ARG A 58 -33.65 -19.94 9.90
C ARG A 58 -33.14 -18.53 10.14
N VAL A 59 -33.84 -17.58 9.55
CA VAL A 59 -33.65 -16.16 9.84
C VAL A 59 -33.90 -15.95 11.34
N LYS A 60 -32.94 -15.34 12.03
CA LYS A 60 -33.08 -14.99 13.44
C LYS A 60 -34.04 -13.83 13.60
#